data_AF-A0A752CDC5-F1
#
_entry.id   AF-A0A752CDC5-F1
#
_cell.length_a   1.000
_cell.length_b   1.000
_cell.length_c   1.000
_cell.angle_alpha   90.00
_cell.angle_beta   90.00
_cell.angle_gamma   90.00
#
_symmetry.space_group_name_H-M   'P 1'
#
loop_
_entity.id
_entity.type
_entity.pdbx_description
1 polymer ?
#
loop_
_entity_poly.entity_id
_entity_poly.type
_entity_poly.pdbx_seq_one_letter_code
_entity_poly.pdbx_strand_id
1 'polypeptide(L)'
;MSENGNKNIAIVEAFSETDKRTGEVVTLVPNTNNTVQPVALMRLGLFVPTLKSTARGRKGQMVSMDASAELKQLSLAKAEGYEDIRISGVRLDMDNDFKTWVGIIHAFAKHKVVGDTVTLPFVEFVRLCGIPTARSSAKLRKRLDSSLTRIATNTISFRSKGSDEYYVTHLVQTAKYSTKNDTVSLQADPKIFELYQFDKKVLLQLRAINELSRKESAQALYTFIESLPPDPAPISLARLRARLNLTSRTITQNATVRKAMEQLREIGYLDYTEVKRGSSVYFIIHYRRPKLRPALPPTKAAPEEPEDILPGDDQVDIIDVVPEEKEGEMVMLSKEELAILEELRKAKARK
;
A
#
# COMPACT_ATOMS: atom_id res chain seq x y z
N MET A 1 -28.68 24.15 5.91
CA MET A 1 -27.42 23.58 6.46
C MET A 1 -26.26 24.17 5.68
N SER A 2 -25.08 24.36 6.28
CA SER A 2 -23.93 25.01 5.63
C SER A 2 -23.07 24.03 4.83
N GLU A 3 -22.40 24.51 3.78
CA GLU A 3 -21.60 23.67 2.87
C GLU A 3 -20.48 22.89 3.57
N ASN A 4 -19.89 23.46 4.62
CA ASN A 4 -18.86 22.80 5.45
C ASN A 4 -19.40 21.58 6.22
N GLY A 5 -20.72 21.45 6.42
CA GLY A 5 -21.34 20.23 6.93
C GLY A 5 -21.22 19.10 5.91
N ASN A 6 -21.66 19.35 4.67
CA ASN A 6 -21.63 18.36 3.59
C ASN A 6 -20.19 17.93 3.24
N LYS A 7 -19.22 18.86 3.23
CA LYS A 7 -17.80 18.55 3.00
C LYS A 7 -17.23 17.54 4.02
N ASN A 8 -17.66 17.58 5.27
CA ASN A 8 -17.19 16.65 6.31
C ASN A 8 -17.81 15.25 6.16
N ILE A 9 -19.09 15.17 5.81
CA ILE A 9 -19.83 13.91 5.65
C ILE A 9 -19.19 13.05 4.54
N ALA A 10 -18.90 13.66 3.40
CA ALA A 10 -18.31 12.99 2.23
C ALA A 10 -16.99 12.26 2.51
N ILE A 11 -16.25 12.64 3.56
CA ILE A 11 -14.97 12.03 3.98
C ILE A 11 -15.22 10.80 4.84
N VAL A 12 -16.15 10.91 5.79
CA VAL A 12 -16.55 9.76 6.61
C VAL A 12 -17.08 8.67 5.68
N GLU A 13 -17.87 9.02 4.67
CA GLU A 13 -18.31 8.12 3.60
C GLU A 13 -17.14 7.61 2.73
N ALA A 14 -16.24 8.49 2.25
CA ALA A 14 -15.07 8.09 1.46
C ALA A 14 -14.12 7.15 2.22
N PHE A 15 -14.07 7.19 3.55
CA PHE A 15 -13.21 6.33 4.36
C PHE A 15 -13.94 5.20 5.13
N SER A 16 -15.28 5.14 5.15
CA SER A 16 -16.02 4.05 5.83
C SER A 16 -16.46 2.92 4.90
N GLU A 17 -16.43 1.68 5.38
CA GLU A 17 -16.92 0.50 4.65
C GLU A 17 -17.83 -0.32 5.57
N THR A 18 -18.97 -0.77 5.05
CA THR A 18 -19.90 -1.63 5.80
C THR A 18 -19.38 -3.08 5.81
N ASP A 19 -19.10 -3.65 6.98
CA ASP A 19 -18.80 -5.07 7.10
C ASP A 19 -20.06 -5.87 6.72
N LYS A 20 -19.96 -6.64 5.62
CA LYS A 20 -21.05 -7.44 5.06
C LYS A 20 -21.47 -8.62 5.93
N ARG A 21 -20.74 -8.91 7.02
CA ARG A 21 -21.02 -9.97 7.98
C ARG A 21 -21.72 -9.47 9.25
N THR A 22 -21.52 -8.20 9.64
CA THR A 22 -22.14 -7.61 10.86
C THR A 22 -23.17 -6.52 10.54
N GLY A 23 -23.11 -5.92 9.35
CA GLY A 23 -23.89 -4.72 8.98
C GLY A 23 -23.30 -3.41 9.52
N GLU A 24 -22.20 -3.47 10.27
CA GLU A 24 -21.59 -2.32 10.93
C GLU A 24 -20.78 -1.45 9.96
N VAL A 25 -20.85 -0.12 10.10
CA VAL A 25 -20.11 0.84 9.27
C VAL A 25 -18.77 1.15 9.93
N VAL A 26 -17.69 0.56 9.42
CA VAL A 26 -16.34 0.70 9.97
C VAL A 26 -15.58 1.82 9.24
N THR A 27 -15.17 2.87 9.96
CA THR A 27 -14.35 3.95 9.40
C THR A 27 -12.87 3.54 9.32
N LEU A 28 -12.38 3.32 8.11
CA LEU A 28 -10.97 3.03 7.83
C LEU A 28 -10.14 4.33 7.85
N VAL A 29 -9.65 4.72 9.02
CA VAL A 29 -8.76 5.89 9.15
C VAL A 29 -7.30 5.49 8.86
N PRO A 30 -6.62 6.11 7.86
CA PRO A 30 -5.19 5.89 7.62
C PRO A 30 -4.33 6.31 8.83
N ASN A 31 -3.31 5.53 9.17
CA ASN A 31 -2.41 5.83 10.29
C ASN A 31 -0.94 5.43 10.01
N THR A 32 -0.03 5.67 10.95
CA THR A 32 1.42 5.43 10.78
C THR A 32 1.79 4.02 10.28
N ASN A 33 0.94 3.02 10.52
CA ASN A 33 1.15 1.63 10.11
C ASN A 33 0.42 1.24 8.81
N ASN A 34 -0.54 2.03 8.32
CA ASN A 34 -1.40 1.63 7.21
C ASN A 34 -1.88 2.80 6.32
N THR A 35 -2.41 2.49 5.15
CA THR A 35 -3.02 3.46 4.26
C THR A 35 -4.24 2.85 3.57
N VAL A 36 -5.31 3.63 3.46
CA VAL A 36 -6.48 3.27 2.68
C VAL A 36 -6.24 3.69 1.24
N GLN A 37 -6.42 2.75 0.32
CA GLN A 37 -6.28 2.97 -1.11
C GLN A 37 -7.51 2.44 -1.86
N PRO A 38 -7.93 3.09 -2.96
CA PRO A 38 -9.01 2.60 -3.80
C PRO A 38 -8.44 1.48 -4.66
N VAL A 39 -9.11 0.32 -4.64
CA VAL A 39 -8.58 -0.91 -5.21
C VAL A 39 -8.25 -0.76 -6.70
N ALA A 40 -9.07 -0.05 -7.49
CA ALA A 40 -8.82 0.23 -8.91
C ALA A 40 -7.43 0.85 -9.18
N LEU A 41 -7.00 1.87 -8.43
CA LEU A 41 -5.68 2.48 -8.62
C LEU A 41 -4.53 1.52 -8.27
N MET A 42 -4.78 0.54 -7.40
CA MET A 42 -3.79 -0.49 -7.01
C MET A 42 -3.77 -1.68 -7.99
N ARG A 43 -4.91 -1.98 -8.66
CA ARG A 43 -5.02 -2.91 -9.78
C ARG A 43 -4.36 -2.34 -11.05
N LEU A 44 -4.47 -1.03 -11.29
CA LEU A 44 -3.84 -0.32 -12.40
C LEU A 44 -2.31 -0.25 -12.30
N GLY A 45 -1.65 -0.17 -13.46
CA GLY A 45 -0.20 0.05 -13.59
C GLY A 45 0.23 1.51 -13.38
N LEU A 46 -0.36 2.21 -12.41
CA LEU A 46 -0.15 3.64 -12.15
C LEU A 46 1.18 3.90 -11.43
N PHE A 47 1.33 3.34 -10.22
CA PHE A 47 2.59 3.35 -9.46
C PHE A 47 3.38 2.09 -9.80
N VAL A 48 4.58 2.26 -10.37
CA VAL A 48 5.32 1.19 -11.05
C VAL A 48 6.82 1.30 -10.80
N PRO A 49 7.59 0.19 -10.86
CA PRO A 49 9.00 0.23 -10.47
C PRO A 49 9.82 1.20 -11.33
N THR A 50 10.73 1.94 -10.69
CA THR A 50 11.71 2.80 -11.37
C THR A 50 12.47 1.99 -12.42
N LEU A 51 12.40 2.43 -13.67
CA LEU A 51 13.28 1.92 -14.72
C LEU A 51 14.71 2.40 -14.42
N LYS A 52 15.53 1.51 -13.84
CA LYS A 52 16.94 1.81 -13.55
C LYS A 52 17.63 2.32 -14.81
N SER A 53 18.21 3.52 -14.70
CA SER A 53 18.70 4.32 -15.81
C SER A 53 19.77 3.60 -16.65
N THR A 54 19.38 3.03 -17.79
CA THR A 54 20.24 3.13 -18.97
C THR A 54 20.29 4.60 -19.40
N ALA A 55 21.35 5.05 -20.06
CA ALA A 55 21.58 6.46 -20.38
C ALA A 55 20.53 7.12 -21.32
N ARG A 56 19.49 6.36 -21.75
CA ARG A 56 18.34 6.82 -22.54
C ARG A 56 17.02 6.80 -21.73
N GLY A 57 17.10 6.71 -20.40
CA GLY A 57 15.93 6.74 -19.51
C GLY A 57 15.18 8.08 -19.63
N ARG A 58 14.06 8.07 -20.35
CA ARG A 58 13.24 9.24 -20.69
C ARG A 58 12.56 9.85 -19.45
N LYS A 59 13.30 10.67 -18.70
CA LYS A 59 12.75 11.55 -17.65
C LYS A 59 11.65 12.42 -18.28
N GLY A 60 10.49 12.51 -17.61
CA GLY A 60 9.35 13.27 -18.13
C GLY A 60 8.61 12.60 -19.31
N GLN A 61 8.87 11.33 -19.63
CA GLN A 61 8.02 10.62 -20.59
C GLN A 61 6.57 10.57 -20.07
N MET A 62 5.67 11.22 -20.80
CA MET A 62 4.24 11.01 -20.65
C MET A 62 3.88 9.58 -21.07
N VAL A 63 3.06 8.94 -20.26
CA VAL A 63 2.49 7.61 -20.49
C VAL A 63 0.98 7.76 -20.39
N SER A 64 0.26 7.08 -21.29
CA SER A 64 -1.19 6.91 -21.18
C SER A 64 -1.48 5.42 -20.94
N MET A 65 -2.46 5.12 -20.09
CA MET A 65 -2.95 3.77 -19.86
C MET A 65 -4.48 3.74 -19.96
N ASP A 66 -5.00 2.70 -20.60
CA ASP A 66 -6.42 2.36 -20.51
C ASP A 66 -6.76 1.98 -19.07
N ALA A 67 -7.77 2.63 -18.53
CA ALA A 67 -8.33 2.40 -17.21
C ALA A 67 -9.83 2.07 -17.26
N SER A 68 -10.41 1.90 -18.46
CA SER A 68 -11.85 1.71 -18.69
C SER A 68 -12.40 0.50 -17.92
N ALA A 69 -11.70 -0.64 -17.96
CA ALA A 69 -12.10 -1.85 -17.23
C ALA A 69 -12.12 -1.67 -15.68
N GLU A 70 -11.35 -0.71 -15.17
CA GLU A 70 -11.17 -0.47 -13.74
C GLU A 70 -12.05 0.70 -13.23
N LEU A 71 -12.33 1.69 -14.08
CA LEU A 71 -13.02 2.93 -13.72
C LEU A 71 -14.45 3.07 -14.27
N LYS A 72 -14.91 2.19 -15.18
CA LYS A 72 -16.31 2.21 -15.70
C LYS A 72 -17.39 1.98 -14.63
N GLN A 73 -17.00 1.64 -13.40
CA GLN A 73 -17.91 1.51 -12.26
C GLN A 73 -18.17 2.82 -11.50
N LEU A 74 -17.42 3.90 -11.77
CA LEU A 74 -17.65 5.24 -11.21
C LEU A 74 -19.05 5.76 -11.53
N SER A 75 -19.61 6.61 -10.66
CA SER A 75 -20.95 7.17 -10.88
C SER A 75 -20.96 8.16 -12.05
N LEU A 76 -19.90 8.96 -12.20
CA LEU A 76 -19.66 9.79 -13.38
C LEU A 76 -19.66 8.96 -14.67
N ALA A 77 -18.90 7.86 -14.71
CA ALA A 77 -18.79 6.99 -15.87
C ALA A 77 -20.12 6.32 -16.25
N LYS A 78 -20.97 6.00 -15.26
CA LYS A 78 -22.31 5.44 -15.48
C LYS A 78 -23.33 6.47 -15.92
N ALA A 79 -23.34 7.65 -15.30
CA ALA A 79 -24.33 8.70 -15.55
C ALA A 79 -24.16 9.32 -16.95
N GLU A 80 -22.92 9.58 -17.36
CA GLU A 80 -22.58 10.22 -18.65
C GLU A 80 -22.21 9.19 -19.74
N GLY A 81 -22.33 7.90 -19.45
CA GLY A 81 -22.16 6.81 -20.43
C GLY A 81 -20.73 6.61 -20.95
N TYR A 82 -19.71 7.07 -20.21
CA TYR A 82 -18.32 7.00 -20.64
C TYR A 82 -17.81 5.56 -20.82
N GLU A 83 -17.15 5.32 -21.95
CA GLU A 83 -16.67 4.00 -22.35
C GLU A 83 -15.15 3.92 -22.51
N ASP A 84 -14.49 5.03 -22.85
CA ASP A 84 -13.04 5.14 -23.01
C ASP A 84 -12.50 6.04 -21.90
N ILE A 85 -11.87 5.42 -20.89
CA ILE A 85 -11.34 6.10 -19.71
C ILE A 85 -9.84 5.83 -19.64
N ARG A 86 -9.02 6.88 -19.61
CA ARG A 86 -7.56 6.76 -19.64
C ARG A 86 -6.91 7.63 -18.58
N ILE A 87 -5.88 7.09 -17.91
CA ILE A 87 -4.99 7.90 -17.07
C ILE A 87 -3.77 8.29 -17.89
N SER A 88 -3.47 9.58 -17.97
CA SER A 88 -2.37 10.13 -18.78
C SER A 88 -1.54 11.12 -17.98
N GLY A 89 -0.21 10.97 -17.98
CA GLY A 89 0.70 11.84 -17.23
C GLY A 89 2.12 11.32 -17.18
N VAL A 90 2.97 11.92 -16.34
CA VAL A 90 4.34 11.40 -16.13
C VAL A 90 4.27 10.12 -15.28
N ARG A 91 4.95 9.05 -15.73
CA ARG A 91 5.02 7.74 -15.06
C ARG A 91 5.46 7.88 -13.59
N LEU A 92 4.69 7.30 -12.67
CA LEU A 92 4.90 7.40 -11.21
C LEU A 92 5.70 6.19 -10.68
N ASP A 93 6.65 6.45 -9.77
CA ASP A 93 7.51 5.45 -9.12
C ASP A 93 6.97 4.91 -7.77
N MET A 94 7.49 3.78 -7.29
CA MET A 94 7.06 3.19 -6.00
C MET A 94 7.83 3.77 -4.80
N ASP A 95 9.07 4.25 -4.98
CA ASP A 95 9.93 4.66 -3.85
C ASP A 95 9.70 6.12 -3.39
N ASN A 96 9.14 6.97 -4.24
CA ASN A 96 8.92 8.40 -4.01
C ASN A 96 7.46 8.80 -4.30
N ASP A 97 6.93 8.50 -5.49
CA ASP A 97 5.61 9.00 -5.89
C ASP A 97 4.50 8.31 -5.13
N PHE A 98 4.52 6.97 -5.03
CA PHE A 98 3.56 6.24 -4.20
C PHE A 98 3.57 6.67 -2.73
N LYS A 99 4.74 6.97 -2.16
CA LYS A 99 4.85 7.47 -0.77
C LYS A 99 4.35 8.91 -0.62
N THR A 100 4.62 9.76 -1.60
CA THR A 100 4.08 11.12 -1.66
C THR A 100 2.55 11.09 -1.75
N TRP A 101 2.01 10.22 -2.60
CA TRP A 101 0.58 9.95 -2.71
C TRP A 101 -0.04 9.43 -1.40
N VAL A 102 0.58 8.47 -0.71
CA VAL A 102 0.13 8.03 0.62
C VAL A 102 0.05 9.21 1.60
N GLY A 103 1.04 10.12 1.59
CA GLY A 103 1.02 11.33 2.40
C GLY A 103 -0.07 12.34 2.04
N ILE A 104 -0.41 12.47 0.74
CA ILE A 104 -1.52 13.29 0.27
C ILE A 104 -2.85 12.75 0.82
N ILE A 105 -3.09 11.45 0.70
CA ILE A 105 -4.31 10.79 1.18
C ILE A 105 -4.41 10.82 2.71
N HIS A 106 -3.30 10.60 3.41
CA HIS A 106 -3.19 10.81 4.86
C HIS A 106 -3.53 12.25 5.27
N ALA A 107 -3.09 13.26 4.50
CA ALA A 107 -3.38 14.66 4.80
C ALA A 107 -4.88 14.98 4.67
N PHE A 108 -5.53 14.59 3.57
CA PHE A 108 -6.97 14.82 3.40
C PHE A 108 -7.82 14.07 4.45
N ALA A 109 -7.46 12.82 4.76
CA ALA A 109 -8.13 12.04 5.80
C ALA A 109 -7.96 12.65 7.21
N LYS A 110 -6.75 13.12 7.55
CA LYS A 110 -6.45 13.72 8.86
C LYS A 110 -7.11 15.09 9.04
N HIS A 111 -6.99 15.96 8.05
CA HIS A 111 -7.50 17.34 8.14
C HIS A 111 -8.99 17.47 7.80
N LYS A 112 -9.63 16.39 7.34
CA LYS A 112 -11.05 16.33 6.97
C LYS A 112 -11.44 17.40 5.94
N VAL A 113 -10.79 17.36 4.77
CA VAL A 113 -11.08 18.26 3.64
C VAL A 113 -11.39 17.50 2.33
N VAL A 114 -12.45 17.91 1.62
CA VAL A 114 -12.79 17.52 0.22
C VAL A 114 -12.88 18.77 -0.64
N GLY A 115 -12.30 18.73 -1.84
CA GLY A 115 -12.45 19.79 -2.86
C GLY A 115 -11.85 21.15 -2.50
N ASP A 116 -11.14 21.23 -1.37
CA ASP A 116 -10.60 22.45 -0.79
C ASP A 116 -9.12 22.26 -0.44
N THR A 117 -8.44 23.32 0.00
CA THR A 117 -7.00 23.30 0.20
C THR A 117 -6.60 22.91 1.63
N VAL A 118 -5.96 21.75 1.80
CA VAL A 118 -5.24 21.42 3.04
C VAL A 118 -3.88 22.11 3.01
N THR A 119 -3.56 22.92 4.03
CA THR A 119 -2.20 23.47 4.22
C THR A 119 -1.60 22.94 5.52
N LEU A 120 -0.40 22.38 5.44
CA LEU A 120 0.32 21.79 6.58
C LEU A 120 1.85 22.04 6.51
N PRO A 121 2.57 21.99 7.64
CA PRO A 121 4.03 22.09 7.65
C PRO A 121 4.70 20.96 6.85
N PHE A 122 5.81 21.27 6.16
CA PHE A 122 6.56 20.29 5.37
C PHE A 122 7.03 19.08 6.19
N VAL A 123 7.49 19.31 7.43
CA VAL A 123 7.93 18.23 8.33
C VAL A 123 6.77 17.30 8.71
N GLU A 124 5.55 17.82 8.79
CA GLU A 124 4.35 17.01 9.01
C GLU A 124 4.00 16.21 7.76
N PHE A 125 3.97 16.85 6.58
CA PHE A 125 3.74 16.16 5.32
C PHE A 125 4.75 15.01 5.06
N VAL A 126 6.04 15.23 5.35
CA VAL A 126 7.09 14.19 5.29
C VAL A 126 6.75 12.98 6.18
N ARG A 127 6.20 13.22 7.38
CA ARG A 127 5.77 12.15 8.30
C ARG A 127 4.56 11.40 7.76
N LEU A 128 3.58 12.09 7.17
CA LEU A 128 2.42 11.46 6.51
C LEU A 128 2.82 10.63 5.28
N CYS A 129 3.87 11.04 4.55
CA CYS A 129 4.47 10.22 3.48
C CYS A 129 5.19 8.94 3.99
N GLY A 130 5.20 8.67 5.30
CA GLY A 130 5.92 7.54 5.89
C GLY A 130 7.45 7.66 5.83
N ILE A 131 7.99 8.87 5.64
CA ILE A 131 9.43 9.10 5.48
C ILE A 131 10.04 9.51 6.83
N PRO A 132 11.07 8.81 7.34
CA PRO A 132 11.75 9.19 8.58
C PRO A 132 12.29 10.63 8.55
N THR A 133 11.88 11.45 9.51
CA THR A 133 12.15 12.90 9.55
C THR A 133 13.58 13.28 9.99
N ALA A 134 14.50 12.32 10.12
CA ALA A 134 15.83 12.46 10.75
C ALA A 134 16.83 13.44 10.09
N ARG A 135 16.44 14.08 8.97
CA ARG A 135 16.83 15.45 8.57
C ARG A 135 16.02 15.86 7.34
N SER A 136 15.26 16.96 7.42
CA SER A 136 14.44 17.54 6.35
C SER A 136 15.28 18.26 5.27
N SER A 137 16.23 17.54 4.70
CA SER A 137 17.26 18.05 3.77
C SER A 137 16.69 18.69 2.49
N ALA A 138 17.45 19.62 1.90
CA ALA A 138 17.15 20.17 0.57
C ALA A 138 16.96 19.09 -0.51
N LYS A 139 17.67 17.96 -0.39
CA LYS A 139 17.52 16.77 -1.26
C LYS A 139 16.14 16.11 -1.08
N LEU A 140 15.63 15.98 0.15
CA LEU A 140 14.29 15.47 0.41
C LEU A 140 13.21 16.43 -0.10
N ARG A 141 13.39 17.74 0.14
CA ARG A 141 12.50 18.81 -0.34
C ARG A 141 12.34 18.77 -1.86
N LYS A 142 13.46 18.82 -2.60
CA LYS A 142 13.48 18.71 -4.07
C LYS A 142 12.88 17.38 -4.59
N ARG A 143 13.02 16.29 -3.83
CA ARG A 143 12.46 14.97 -4.19
C ARG A 143 10.94 14.94 -4.06
N LEU A 144 10.38 15.48 -2.97
CA LEU A 144 8.92 15.57 -2.79
C LEU A 144 8.30 16.58 -3.77
N ASP A 145 8.92 17.74 -3.96
CA ASP A 145 8.57 18.74 -4.99
C ASP A 145 8.49 18.13 -6.40
N SER A 146 9.50 17.36 -6.80
CA SER A 146 9.51 16.62 -8.06
C SER A 146 8.42 15.55 -8.15
N SER A 147 7.97 14.99 -7.01
CA SER A 147 6.97 13.92 -6.93
C SER A 147 5.55 14.48 -6.97
N LEU A 148 5.29 15.55 -6.20
CA LEU A 148 4.07 16.35 -6.27
C LEU A 148 3.81 16.86 -7.69
N THR A 149 4.85 17.37 -8.36
CA THR A 149 4.79 17.78 -9.77
C THR A 149 4.34 16.62 -10.66
N ARG A 150 4.95 15.43 -10.56
CA ARG A 150 4.55 14.26 -11.37
C ARG A 150 3.11 13.83 -11.10
N ILE A 151 2.68 13.79 -9.84
CA ILE A 151 1.31 13.42 -9.47
C ILE A 151 0.30 14.41 -10.04
N ALA A 152 0.55 15.73 -9.94
CA ALA A 152 -0.33 16.76 -10.51
C ALA A 152 -0.43 16.70 -12.05
N THR A 153 0.61 16.25 -12.76
CA THR A 153 0.55 16.01 -14.23
C THR A 153 -0.25 14.79 -14.65
N ASN A 154 -0.75 13.95 -13.73
CA ASN A 154 -1.57 12.80 -14.07
C ASN A 154 -3.06 13.18 -14.05
N THR A 155 -3.68 13.15 -15.22
CA THR A 155 -5.12 13.34 -15.43
C THR A 155 -5.82 12.04 -15.73
N ILE A 156 -7.12 11.98 -15.43
CA ILE A 156 -8.03 10.95 -15.92
C ILE A 156 -8.95 11.60 -16.95
N SER A 157 -8.90 11.14 -18.19
CA SER A 157 -9.77 11.59 -19.28
C SER A 157 -10.87 10.56 -19.55
N PHE A 158 -12.09 11.03 -19.73
CA PHE A 158 -13.29 10.24 -20.00
C PHE A 158 -13.90 10.64 -21.34
N ARG A 159 -14.35 9.66 -22.13
CA ARG A 159 -14.97 9.86 -23.45
C ARG A 159 -16.09 8.83 -23.70
N SER A 160 -17.17 9.30 -24.33
CA SER A 160 -18.30 8.47 -24.76
C SER A 160 -18.16 8.09 -26.25
N LYS A 161 -18.82 7.03 -26.70
CA LYS A 161 -18.75 6.61 -28.11
C LYS A 161 -19.64 7.52 -28.97
N GLY A 162 -19.02 8.21 -29.93
CA GLY A 162 -19.74 9.06 -30.88
C GLY A 162 -20.12 10.45 -30.38
N SER A 163 -19.62 10.86 -29.21
CA SER A 163 -19.59 12.27 -28.79
C SER A 163 -18.18 12.83 -28.92
N ASP A 164 -18.07 14.08 -29.37
CA ASP A 164 -16.84 14.87 -29.34
C ASP A 164 -16.57 15.49 -27.95
N GLU A 165 -17.54 15.40 -27.03
CA GLU A 165 -17.37 15.81 -25.64
C GLU A 165 -16.35 14.92 -24.91
N TYR A 166 -15.45 15.56 -24.18
CA TYR A 166 -14.41 14.90 -23.40
C TYR A 166 -14.31 15.57 -22.03
N TYR A 167 -14.30 14.77 -20.98
CA TYR A 167 -14.13 15.25 -19.61
C TYR A 167 -12.73 14.91 -19.09
N VAL A 168 -12.12 15.81 -18.33
CA VAL A 168 -10.77 15.64 -17.77
C VAL A 168 -10.73 16.12 -16.32
N THR A 169 -10.20 15.28 -15.44
CA THR A 169 -10.03 15.51 -13.99
C THR A 169 -8.60 15.15 -13.58
N HIS A 170 -8.09 15.67 -12.45
CA HIS A 170 -6.70 15.48 -12.02
C HIS A 170 -6.58 14.53 -10.81
N LEU A 171 -5.47 13.77 -10.72
CA LEU A 171 -5.13 13.07 -9.48
C LEU A 171 -4.76 14.04 -8.34
N VAL A 172 -4.25 15.23 -8.63
CA VAL A 172 -4.14 16.34 -7.66
C VAL A 172 -4.33 17.63 -8.45
N GLN A 173 -5.32 18.45 -8.06
CA GLN A 173 -5.67 19.68 -8.76
C GLN A 173 -4.63 20.79 -8.54
N THR A 174 -4.11 20.92 -7.31
CA THR A 174 -3.02 21.83 -6.99
C THR A 174 -2.10 21.24 -5.92
N ALA A 175 -0.79 21.31 -6.15
CA ALA A 175 0.22 21.06 -5.14
C ALA A 175 1.20 22.25 -5.12
N LYS A 176 1.12 23.05 -4.06
CA LYS A 176 1.94 24.25 -3.85
C LYS A 176 2.87 24.04 -2.67
N TYR A 177 4.12 24.48 -2.80
CA TYR A 177 5.14 24.40 -1.75
C TYR A 177 5.70 25.80 -1.49
N SER A 178 5.77 26.20 -0.21
CA SER A 178 6.31 27.47 0.23
C SER A 178 7.59 27.25 1.02
N THR A 179 8.74 27.57 0.40
CA THR A 179 10.04 27.59 1.09
C THR A 179 10.10 28.64 2.20
N LYS A 180 9.39 29.78 2.03
CA LYS A 180 9.37 30.89 2.99
C LYS A 180 8.63 30.55 4.28
N ASN A 181 7.54 29.78 4.17
CA ASN A 181 6.64 29.48 5.30
C ASN A 181 6.80 28.03 5.81
N ASP A 182 7.72 27.28 5.22
CA ASP A 182 7.91 25.82 5.35
C ASP A 182 6.62 24.97 5.27
N THR A 183 5.72 25.33 4.36
CA THR A 183 4.41 24.67 4.19
C THR A 183 4.23 24.01 2.83
N VAL A 184 3.37 22.98 2.82
CA VAL A 184 2.78 22.37 1.63
C VAL A 184 1.29 22.69 1.65
N SER A 185 0.72 23.06 0.51
CA SER A 185 -0.71 23.27 0.29
C SER A 185 -1.19 22.33 -0.82
N LEU A 186 -2.19 21.50 -0.54
CA LEU A 186 -2.71 20.45 -1.41
C LEU A 186 -4.21 20.67 -1.65
N GLN A 187 -4.62 20.68 -2.92
CA GLN A 187 -6.02 20.65 -3.33
C GLN A 187 -6.27 19.38 -4.14
N ALA A 188 -7.14 18.52 -3.62
CA ALA A 188 -7.62 17.34 -4.32
C ALA A 188 -8.80 17.73 -5.22
N ASP A 189 -8.85 17.16 -6.42
CA ASP A 189 -10.05 17.19 -7.23
C ASP A 189 -11.18 16.45 -6.45
N PRO A 190 -12.40 17.02 -6.30
CA PRO A 190 -13.51 16.35 -5.64
C PRO A 190 -13.79 14.94 -6.20
N LYS A 191 -13.61 14.74 -7.51
CA LYS A 191 -13.82 13.45 -8.18
C LYS A 191 -12.81 12.37 -7.78
N ILE A 192 -11.69 12.73 -7.15
CA ILE A 192 -10.77 11.72 -6.59
C ILE A 192 -11.41 10.92 -5.47
N PHE A 193 -12.28 11.54 -4.66
CA PHE A 193 -12.94 10.87 -3.55
C PHE A 193 -14.05 9.93 -4.05
N GLU A 194 -14.54 10.11 -5.28
CA GLU A 194 -15.43 9.16 -5.95
C GLU A 194 -14.75 7.78 -6.13
N LEU A 195 -13.43 7.75 -6.41
CA LEU A 195 -12.65 6.50 -6.45
C LEU A 195 -12.65 5.76 -5.10
N TYR A 196 -12.68 6.51 -4.00
CA TYR A 196 -12.75 5.96 -2.64
C TYR A 196 -14.18 5.57 -2.26
N GLN A 197 -15.19 6.31 -2.68
CA GLN A 197 -16.59 6.03 -2.35
C GLN A 197 -17.15 4.80 -3.11
N PHE A 198 -16.76 4.58 -4.38
CA PHE A 198 -17.45 3.61 -5.26
C PHE A 198 -16.73 2.27 -5.52
N ASP A 199 -15.39 2.19 -5.47
CA ASP A 199 -14.70 0.89 -5.48
C ASP A 199 -14.37 0.43 -4.06
N LYS A 200 -14.03 -0.85 -3.91
CA LYS A 200 -13.54 -1.41 -2.65
C LYS A 200 -12.32 -0.65 -2.15
N LYS A 201 -12.24 -0.51 -0.83
CA LYS A 201 -11.06 0.02 -0.15
C LYS A 201 -10.12 -1.14 0.16
N VAL A 202 -8.82 -0.86 0.18
CA VAL A 202 -7.81 -1.80 0.70
C VAL A 202 -6.93 -1.09 1.72
N LEU A 203 -6.80 -1.72 2.89
CA LEU A 203 -6.00 -1.23 4.02
C LEU A 203 -4.57 -1.76 3.93
N LEU A 204 -3.78 -1.19 3.03
CA LEU A 204 -2.38 -1.59 2.81
C LEU A 204 -1.56 -1.35 4.08
N GLN A 205 -0.77 -2.34 4.48
CA GLN A 205 0.11 -2.25 5.63
C GLN A 205 1.46 -1.67 5.20
N LEU A 206 1.83 -0.51 5.74
CA LEU A 206 3.08 0.18 5.41
C LEU A 206 4.32 -0.61 5.87
N ARG A 207 4.17 -1.50 6.86
CA ARG A 207 5.23 -2.46 7.25
C ARG A 207 5.74 -3.27 6.07
N ALA A 208 4.87 -3.83 5.23
CA ALA A 208 5.26 -4.61 4.07
C ALA A 208 6.02 -3.75 3.03
N ILE A 209 5.57 -2.50 2.79
CA ILE A 209 6.28 -1.55 1.93
C ILE A 209 7.69 -1.24 2.47
N ASN A 210 7.85 -1.15 3.79
CA ASN A 210 9.12 -0.84 4.45
C ASN A 210 10.12 -2.01 4.44
N GLU A 211 9.69 -3.25 4.72
CA GLU A 211 10.56 -4.44 4.56
C GLU A 211 10.98 -4.64 3.08
N LEU A 212 10.15 -4.15 2.14
CA LEU A 212 10.43 -4.12 0.71
C LEU A 212 11.18 -2.85 0.27
N SER A 213 11.87 -2.14 1.18
CA SER A 213 12.72 -0.99 0.86
C SER A 213 13.67 -1.29 -0.30
N ARG A 214 13.64 -0.44 -1.34
CA ARG A 214 14.39 -0.58 -2.60
C ARG A 214 14.04 -1.83 -3.44
N LYS A 215 13.08 -2.68 -3.02
CA LYS A 215 12.51 -3.81 -3.76
C LYS A 215 11.22 -3.38 -4.51
N GLU A 216 11.27 -2.31 -5.31
CA GLU A 216 10.08 -1.67 -5.92
C GLU A 216 9.16 -2.62 -6.70
N SER A 217 9.69 -3.63 -7.40
CA SER A 217 8.85 -4.64 -8.08
C SER A 217 8.03 -5.47 -7.11
N ALA A 218 8.58 -5.82 -5.94
CA ALA A 218 7.82 -6.48 -4.89
C ALA A 218 6.81 -5.52 -4.24
N GLN A 219 7.14 -4.23 -4.05
CA GLN A 219 6.16 -3.23 -3.56
C GLN A 219 4.97 -3.07 -4.53
N ALA A 220 5.22 -3.02 -5.84
CA ALA A 220 4.18 -2.94 -6.85
C ALA A 220 3.31 -4.22 -6.91
N LEU A 221 3.91 -5.42 -6.77
CA LEU A 221 3.13 -6.66 -6.65
C LEU A 221 2.40 -6.78 -5.31
N TYR A 222 2.96 -6.26 -4.20
CA TYR A 222 2.29 -6.22 -2.89
C TYR A 222 0.97 -5.44 -2.98
N THR A 223 1.03 -4.18 -3.42
CA THR A 223 -0.18 -3.33 -3.54
C THR A 223 -1.23 -3.94 -4.47
N PHE A 224 -0.78 -4.53 -5.59
CA PHE A 224 -1.65 -5.26 -6.51
C PHE A 224 -2.31 -6.48 -5.85
N ILE A 225 -1.53 -7.32 -5.18
CA ILE A 225 -2.03 -8.57 -4.61
C ILE A 225 -2.96 -8.31 -3.42
N GLU A 226 -2.69 -7.31 -2.56
CA GLU A 226 -3.64 -6.88 -1.53
C GLU A 226 -4.98 -6.39 -2.13
N SER A 227 -4.94 -5.77 -3.31
CA SER A 227 -6.13 -5.28 -4.02
C SER A 227 -7.01 -6.39 -4.65
N LEU A 228 -6.62 -7.67 -4.51
CA LEU A 228 -7.39 -8.83 -5.00
C LEU A 228 -8.22 -9.48 -3.87
N PRO A 229 -9.42 -10.05 -4.17
CA PRO A 229 -10.26 -10.75 -3.19
C PRO A 229 -9.50 -11.80 -2.36
N PRO A 230 -9.86 -12.08 -1.09
CA PRO A 230 -9.08 -12.90 -0.15
C PRO A 230 -8.63 -14.27 -0.67
N ASP A 231 -9.46 -14.94 -1.46
CA ASP A 231 -9.07 -16.06 -2.33
C ASP A 231 -9.11 -15.58 -3.80
N PRO A 232 -7.94 -15.38 -4.45
CA PRO A 232 -7.86 -14.85 -5.80
C PRO A 232 -7.65 -15.95 -6.84
N ALA A 233 -8.45 -15.94 -7.91
CA ALA A 233 -8.26 -16.84 -9.05
C ALA A 233 -6.81 -16.78 -9.59
N PRO A 234 -6.21 -17.92 -10.01
CA PRO A 234 -4.77 -18.04 -10.29
C PRO A 234 -4.22 -16.93 -11.19
N ILE A 235 -3.23 -16.20 -10.68
CA ILE A 235 -2.75 -14.97 -11.31
C ILE A 235 -1.74 -15.31 -12.40
N SER A 236 -2.02 -14.98 -13.66
CA SER A 236 -1.08 -15.25 -14.74
C SER A 236 0.18 -14.40 -14.67
N LEU A 237 1.32 -14.97 -15.09
CA LEU A 237 2.60 -14.26 -15.24
C LEU A 237 2.47 -13.04 -16.17
N ALA A 238 1.56 -13.10 -17.15
CA ALA A 238 1.22 -11.97 -18.01
C ALA A 238 0.52 -10.82 -17.24
N ARG A 239 -0.42 -11.13 -16.32
CA ARG A 239 -1.11 -10.13 -15.50
C ARG A 239 -0.16 -9.45 -14.51
N LEU A 240 0.72 -10.22 -13.87
CA LEU A 240 1.78 -9.68 -12.99
C LEU A 240 2.76 -8.78 -13.79
N ARG A 241 3.14 -9.18 -15.00
CA ARG A 241 3.96 -8.35 -15.90
C ARG A 241 3.27 -7.03 -16.29
N ALA A 242 1.99 -7.09 -16.67
CA ALA A 242 1.21 -5.91 -17.04
C ALA A 242 1.17 -4.90 -15.87
N ARG A 243 0.91 -5.38 -14.64
CA ARG A 243 0.92 -4.55 -13.44
C ARG A 243 2.26 -3.85 -13.17
N LEU A 244 3.39 -4.49 -13.47
CA LEU A 244 4.71 -3.87 -13.30
C LEU A 244 5.07 -2.85 -14.39
N ASN A 245 4.37 -2.86 -15.53
CA ASN A 245 4.55 -1.93 -16.65
C ASN A 245 6.04 -1.64 -16.97
N LEU A 246 6.80 -2.71 -17.23
CA LEU A 246 8.23 -2.67 -17.51
C LEU A 246 8.48 -2.62 -19.03
N THR A 247 9.51 -1.89 -19.44
CA THR A 247 9.93 -1.75 -20.85
C THR A 247 11.06 -2.70 -21.26
N SER A 248 11.52 -3.58 -20.35
CA SER A 248 12.55 -4.60 -20.63
C SER A 248 11.98 -5.77 -21.44
N ARG A 249 12.85 -6.63 -22.00
CA ARG A 249 12.44 -7.82 -22.76
C ARG A 249 11.59 -8.77 -21.89
N THR A 250 10.59 -9.44 -22.46
CA THR A 250 9.67 -10.37 -21.76
C THR A 250 10.38 -11.37 -20.83
N ILE A 251 11.52 -11.92 -21.23
CA ILE A 251 12.30 -12.86 -20.41
C ILE A 251 12.81 -12.17 -19.12
N THR A 252 13.34 -10.96 -19.23
CA THR A 252 13.77 -10.12 -18.11
C THR A 252 12.58 -9.74 -17.22
N GLN A 253 11.42 -9.42 -17.82
CA GLN A 253 10.19 -9.15 -17.05
C GLN A 253 9.72 -10.39 -16.27
N ASN A 254 9.73 -11.58 -16.89
CA ASN A 254 9.37 -12.84 -16.24
C ASN A 254 10.27 -13.12 -15.02
N ALA A 255 11.59 -12.96 -15.17
CA ALA A 255 12.54 -13.09 -14.07
C ALA A 255 12.32 -12.04 -12.97
N THR A 256 11.98 -10.81 -13.35
CA THR A 256 11.66 -9.72 -12.40
C THR A 256 10.39 -10.03 -11.59
N VAL A 257 9.35 -10.58 -12.22
CA VAL A 257 8.12 -11.01 -11.52
C VAL A 257 8.42 -12.16 -10.55
N ARG A 258 9.15 -13.20 -10.97
CA ARG A 258 9.50 -14.31 -10.06
C ARG A 258 10.32 -13.83 -8.86
N LYS A 259 11.32 -12.99 -9.08
CA LYS A 259 12.09 -12.38 -7.99
C LYS A 259 11.23 -11.51 -7.06
N ALA A 260 10.25 -10.79 -7.60
CA ALA A 260 9.32 -10.00 -6.79
C ALA A 260 8.38 -10.90 -5.96
N MET A 261 7.85 -11.99 -6.53
CA MET A 261 7.04 -12.97 -5.80
C MET A 261 7.85 -13.68 -4.70
N GLU A 262 9.09 -14.06 -4.98
CA GLU A 262 10.00 -14.63 -3.97
C GLU A 262 10.25 -13.64 -2.83
N GLN A 263 10.50 -12.37 -3.15
CA GLN A 263 10.69 -11.31 -2.15
C GLN A 263 9.45 -11.05 -1.27
N LEU A 264 8.25 -11.40 -1.74
CA LEU A 264 7.01 -11.39 -0.95
C LEU A 264 6.86 -12.64 -0.06
N ARG A 265 7.47 -13.76 -0.44
CA ARG A 265 7.56 -14.98 0.37
C ARG A 265 8.67 -14.87 1.44
N GLU A 266 9.82 -14.30 1.10
CA GLU A 266 10.94 -13.96 2.01
C GLU A 266 10.46 -13.21 3.26
N ILE A 267 9.70 -12.12 3.09
CA ILE A 267 9.17 -11.30 4.20
C ILE A 267 7.98 -11.96 4.93
N GLY A 268 7.58 -13.16 4.51
CA GLY A 268 6.45 -13.91 5.07
C GLY A 268 5.07 -13.29 4.80
N TYR A 269 4.95 -12.40 3.80
CA TYR A 269 3.66 -11.78 3.44
C TYR A 269 2.72 -12.79 2.78
N LEU A 270 3.20 -13.61 1.85
CA LEU A 270 2.38 -14.61 1.17
C LEU A 270 3.13 -15.92 0.97
N ASP A 271 2.41 -16.92 0.47
CA ASP A 271 2.97 -18.17 -0.03
C ASP A 271 2.21 -18.63 -1.28
N TYR A 272 2.89 -19.34 -2.16
CA TYR A 272 2.38 -19.62 -3.50
C TYR A 272 2.98 -20.87 -4.14
N THR A 273 2.26 -21.41 -5.13
CA THR A 273 2.81 -22.36 -6.10
C THR A 273 2.76 -21.76 -7.50
N GLU A 274 3.90 -21.82 -8.20
CA GLU A 274 3.96 -21.52 -9.64
C GLU A 274 3.55 -22.79 -10.41
N VAL A 275 2.53 -22.69 -11.26
CA VAL A 275 2.05 -23.80 -12.12
C VAL A 275 2.07 -23.39 -13.59
N LYS A 276 2.49 -24.32 -14.46
CA LYS A 276 2.41 -24.17 -15.92
C LYS A 276 1.14 -24.83 -16.42
N ARG A 277 0.32 -24.11 -17.19
CA ARG A 277 -0.87 -24.63 -17.88
C ARG A 277 -0.76 -24.24 -19.37
N GLY A 278 -0.49 -25.24 -20.22
CA GLY A 278 -0.15 -25.02 -21.63
C GLY A 278 1.11 -24.16 -21.79
N SER A 279 1.03 -23.11 -22.60
CA SER A 279 2.09 -22.11 -22.78
C SER A 279 2.19 -21.08 -21.65
N SER A 280 1.17 -20.98 -20.79
CA SER A 280 1.06 -19.95 -19.75
C SER A 280 1.51 -20.43 -18.37
N VAL A 281 2.01 -19.48 -17.58
CA VAL A 281 2.43 -19.67 -16.18
C VAL A 281 1.48 -18.89 -15.27
N TYR A 282 1.09 -19.51 -14.16
CA TYR A 282 0.15 -18.97 -13.17
C TYR A 282 0.71 -19.12 -11.76
N PHE A 283 0.39 -18.17 -10.88
CA PHE A 283 0.71 -18.19 -9.47
C PHE A 283 -0.59 -18.41 -8.68
N ILE A 284 -0.66 -19.53 -7.96
CA ILE A 284 -1.74 -19.83 -7.01
C ILE A 284 -1.26 -19.31 -5.65
N ILE A 285 -2.00 -18.38 -5.04
CA ILE A 285 -1.67 -17.83 -3.72
C ILE A 285 -2.43 -18.65 -2.67
N HIS A 286 -1.71 -19.23 -1.71
CA HIS A 286 -2.29 -20.10 -0.69
C HIS A 286 -2.78 -19.33 0.54
N TYR A 287 -2.04 -18.29 0.93
CA TYR A 287 -2.42 -17.39 2.01
C TYR A 287 -1.74 -16.03 1.88
N ARG A 288 -2.27 -15.04 2.60
CA ARG A 288 -1.68 -13.72 2.81
C ARG A 288 -1.64 -13.37 4.30
N ARG A 289 -0.65 -12.59 4.70
CA ARG A 289 -0.41 -12.09 6.05
C ARG A 289 -0.03 -10.61 5.96
N PRO A 290 -0.99 -9.68 5.78
CA PRO A 290 -0.70 -8.25 5.58
C PRO A 290 0.20 -7.63 6.65
N LYS A 291 0.03 -8.04 7.93
CA LYS A 291 0.84 -7.59 9.07
C LYS A 291 2.27 -8.19 9.10
N LEU A 292 2.60 -9.04 8.12
CA LEU A 292 3.72 -9.97 8.05
C LEU A 292 3.69 -11.02 9.17
N ARG A 293 4.65 -11.96 9.14
CA ARG A 293 4.91 -12.83 10.30
C ARG A 293 5.45 -11.95 11.46
N PRO A 294 5.27 -12.36 12.73
CA PRO A 294 6.18 -11.92 13.78
C PRO A 294 7.61 -12.25 13.34
N ALA A 295 8.55 -11.34 13.63
CA ALA A 295 9.95 -11.74 13.51
C ALA A 295 10.18 -12.82 14.56
N LEU A 296 10.70 -13.98 14.15
CA LEU A 296 11.33 -14.88 15.12
C LEU A 296 12.45 -14.08 15.79
N PRO A 297 12.61 -14.15 17.13
CA PRO A 297 13.79 -13.57 17.76
C PRO A 297 15.03 -14.17 17.08
N PRO A 298 16.13 -13.40 16.94
CA PRO A 298 17.34 -13.92 16.31
C PRO A 298 17.74 -15.21 17.03
N THR A 299 17.81 -16.31 16.30
CA THR A 299 18.23 -17.60 16.85
C THR A 299 19.58 -17.36 17.52
N LYS A 300 19.65 -17.52 18.85
CA LYS A 300 20.94 -17.50 19.54
C LYS A 300 21.85 -18.49 18.82
N ALA A 301 23.11 -18.11 18.62
CA ALA A 301 24.08 -19.01 18.01
C ALA A 301 24.11 -20.33 18.78
N ALA A 302 24.46 -21.43 18.09
CA ALA A 302 24.69 -22.69 18.77
C ALA A 302 25.71 -22.46 19.91
N PRO A 303 25.58 -23.14 21.07
CA PRO A 303 26.56 -23.02 22.13
C PRO A 303 27.95 -23.39 21.58
N GLU A 304 28.89 -22.46 21.69
CA GLU A 304 30.31 -22.76 21.52
C GLU A 304 30.74 -23.62 22.72
N GLU A 305 31.72 -24.50 22.51
CA GLU A 305 32.18 -25.43 23.55
C GLU A 305 32.87 -24.67 24.69
N PRO A 306 32.77 -25.13 25.95
CA PRO A 306 33.27 -24.35 27.09
C PRO A 306 34.80 -24.36 27.16
N GLU A 307 35.41 -23.19 26.95
CA GLU A 307 36.80 -22.94 27.34
C GLU A 307 36.91 -22.69 28.86
N ASP A 308 38.03 -23.12 29.46
CA ASP A 308 38.23 -23.11 30.92
C ASP A 308 38.30 -21.71 31.54
N ILE A 309 37.63 -21.53 32.69
CA ILE A 309 37.68 -20.30 33.49
C ILE A 309 38.71 -20.45 34.62
N LEU A 310 39.70 -19.56 34.66
CA LEU A 310 40.49 -19.26 35.86
C LEU A 310 39.98 -17.96 36.52
N PRO A 311 39.97 -17.87 37.86
CA PRO A 311 39.32 -16.77 38.58
C PRO A 311 40.21 -15.53 38.72
N GLY A 312 39.57 -14.36 38.78
CA GLY A 312 40.15 -13.09 39.19
C GLY A 312 39.04 -12.07 39.47
N ASP A 313 39.10 -11.41 40.62
CA ASP A 313 38.09 -10.43 41.05
C ASP A 313 38.20 -9.09 40.30
N ASP A 314 37.07 -8.41 40.11
CA ASP A 314 36.83 -7.15 40.83
C ASP A 314 35.37 -6.67 40.69
N GLN A 315 34.85 -5.99 41.72
CA GLN A 315 33.47 -5.52 41.82
C GLN A 315 33.31 -4.04 41.42
N VAL A 316 32.25 -3.70 40.68
CA VAL A 316 31.68 -2.33 40.67
C VAL A 316 30.16 -2.40 40.49
N ASP A 317 29.39 -2.14 41.56
CA ASP A 317 27.92 -2.07 41.53
C ASP A 317 27.40 -0.68 41.13
N ILE A 318 26.50 -0.59 40.15
CA ILE A 318 25.61 0.59 39.96
C ILE A 318 24.18 0.18 39.56
N ILE A 319 23.29 0.32 40.54
CA ILE A 319 21.80 0.38 40.56
C ILE A 319 21.26 1.36 39.48
N ASP A 320 20.18 1.14 38.70
CA ASP A 320 19.09 0.12 38.66
C ASP A 320 18.64 -0.08 37.16
N VAL A 321 17.45 -0.51 36.69
CA VAL A 321 16.06 -0.64 37.18
C VAL A 321 15.41 -1.93 36.63
N VAL A 322 14.66 -2.67 37.45
CA VAL A 322 13.77 -3.77 37.01
C VAL A 322 12.31 -3.28 36.83
N PRO A 323 11.70 -3.39 35.63
CA PRO A 323 10.25 -3.28 35.46
C PRO A 323 9.57 -4.58 35.88
N GLU A 324 8.50 -4.50 36.68
CA GLU A 324 7.75 -5.67 37.17
C GLU A 324 7.27 -6.59 36.03
N GLU A 325 7.69 -7.86 36.04
CA GLU A 325 7.00 -8.90 35.30
C GLU A 325 5.67 -9.21 36.00
N LYS A 326 4.57 -8.71 35.43
CA LYS A 326 3.24 -9.21 35.81
C LYS A 326 3.04 -10.59 35.21
N GLU A 327 3.22 -11.62 36.04
CA GLU A 327 2.85 -13.00 35.72
C GLU A 327 1.41 -13.02 35.18
N GLY A 328 1.26 -13.44 33.92
CA GLY A 328 -0.05 -13.67 33.35
C GLY A 328 -0.57 -15.01 33.84
N GLU A 329 -1.59 -15.01 34.69
CA GLU A 329 -2.26 -16.24 35.14
C GLU A 329 -2.62 -17.12 33.94
N MET A 330 -2.08 -18.34 33.91
CA MET A 330 -2.51 -19.34 32.93
C MET A 330 -3.94 -19.75 33.24
N VAL A 331 -4.89 -19.21 32.47
CA VAL A 331 -6.31 -19.59 32.54
C VAL A 331 -6.43 -21.09 32.24
N MET A 332 -6.59 -21.88 33.30
CA MET A 332 -6.80 -23.31 33.21
C MET A 332 -8.16 -23.57 32.55
N LEU A 333 -8.14 -24.32 31.44
CA LEU A 333 -9.35 -24.74 30.72
C LEU A 333 -10.35 -25.39 31.69
N SER A 334 -11.60 -24.98 31.59
CA SER A 334 -12.69 -25.55 32.38
C SER A 334 -12.87 -27.05 32.09
N LYS A 335 -13.55 -27.76 32.98
CA LYS A 335 -13.87 -29.19 32.80
C LYS A 335 -14.64 -29.46 31.50
N GLU A 336 -15.45 -28.50 31.06
CA GLU A 336 -16.24 -28.58 29.84
C GLU A 336 -15.36 -28.39 28.59
N GLU A 337 -14.48 -27.39 28.59
CA GLU A 337 -13.51 -27.17 27.49
C GLU A 337 -12.50 -28.31 27.37
N LEU A 338 -12.07 -28.92 28.49
CA LEU A 338 -11.23 -30.11 28.50
C LEU A 338 -11.93 -31.32 27.87
N ALA A 339 -13.22 -31.52 28.14
CA ALA A 339 -14.01 -32.59 27.52
C ALA A 339 -14.14 -32.40 26.00
N ILE A 340 -14.43 -31.17 25.55
CA ILE A 340 -14.47 -30.82 24.11
C ILE A 340 -13.10 -31.05 23.46
N LEU A 341 -12.01 -30.67 24.12
CA LEU A 341 -10.65 -30.90 23.63
C LEU A 341 -10.32 -32.41 23.51
N GLU A 342 -10.83 -33.24 24.43
CA GLU A 342 -10.63 -34.68 24.39
C GLU A 342 -11.48 -35.37 23.30
N GLU A 343 -12.72 -34.93 23.07
CA GLU A 343 -13.52 -35.36 21.91
C GLU A 343 -12.84 -35.00 20.59
N LEU A 344 -12.35 -33.76 20.44
CA LEU A 344 -11.63 -33.33 19.24
C LEU A 344 -10.35 -34.15 19.00
N ARG A 345 -9.65 -34.57 20.07
CA ARG A 345 -8.51 -35.50 19.97
C ARG A 345 -8.93 -36.90 19.52
N LYS A 346 -10.01 -37.45 20.09
CA LYS A 346 -10.56 -38.78 19.73
C LYS A 346 -11.09 -38.80 18.29
N ALA A 347 -11.74 -37.73 17.83
CA ALA A 347 -12.18 -37.57 16.44
C ALA A 347 -11.01 -37.50 15.46
N LYS A 348 -9.91 -36.82 15.84
CA LYS A 348 -8.71 -36.70 15.00
C LYS A 348 -7.88 -37.99 14.92
N ALA A 349 -8.06 -38.93 15.86
CA ALA A 349 -7.44 -40.25 15.84
C ALA A 349 -8.24 -41.33 15.06
N ARG A 350 -9.36 -40.95 14.42
CA ARG A 350 -10.22 -41.84 13.61
C ARG A 350 -10.26 -41.42 12.12
N LYS A 351 -9.18 -40.86 11.60
CA LYS A 351 -9.00 -40.48 10.18
C LYS A 351 -7.57 -40.75 9.72
#